data_AF-A0A0F9SQI4-F1
#
_entry.id   AF-A0A0F9SQI4-F1
#
_cell.length_a   1.000
_cell.length_b   1.000
_cell.length_c   1.000
_cell.angle_alpha   90.00
_cell.angle_beta   90.00
_cell.angle_gamma   90.00
#
_symmetry.space_group_name_H-M   'P 1'
#
loop_
_entity.id
_entity.type
_entity.pdbx_description
1 polymer ?
#
loop_
_entity_poly.entity_id
_entity_poly.type
_entity_poly.pdbx_seq_one_letter_code
_entity_poly.pdbx_strand_id
1 'polypeptide(L)'
;MGAEDVSPEEGLDEKPVSGEEPKGDEPKGDEPKPELTEERVQQLIAEATATAVAKAEDAGRRNLQSEQDRNKNAEKRARLAESKVTGYEVGLSGLDEETRNAIELAKYREQDKYSQSTAQDEVQRQQDADFWGRVNSQVLTNLDNLGIARDDKRIDWGEGSKDLPEARNRLDASVAKILNENKKVTEDKMKDDFKNLESTLRKELNLDTVDTTAGSGGGSDSDADFKKGIGDGSLPLNKVNMARAKKLGLAK
;
A
#
# COMPACT_ATOMS: atom_id res chain seq x y z
N MET A 1 -38.60 -9.24 -46.80
CA MET A 1 -38.12 -7.93 -47.28
C MET A 1 -37.20 -7.43 -46.18
N GLY A 2 -35.90 -7.68 -46.22
CA GLY A 2 -34.98 -7.44 -47.33
C GLY A 2 -34.26 -6.14 -46.98
N ALA A 3 -33.02 -6.25 -46.49
CA ALA A 3 -31.79 -6.01 -47.26
C ALA A 3 -31.46 -4.51 -47.24
N GLU A 4 -30.24 -4.00 -47.10
CA GLU A 4 -28.85 -4.45 -47.02
C GLU A 4 -28.11 -3.16 -46.53
N ASP A 5 -27.12 -3.23 -45.65
CA ASP A 5 -25.68 -3.24 -45.98
C ASP A 5 -25.27 -2.00 -46.82
N VAL A 6 -24.23 -1.24 -46.48
CA VAL A 6 -22.82 -1.62 -46.67
C VAL A 6 -21.91 -0.58 -45.98
N SER A 7 -21.00 -1.05 -45.11
CA SER A 7 -19.68 -0.44 -44.87
C SER A 7 -18.77 -0.64 -46.09
N PRO A 8 -17.76 0.21 -46.33
CA PRO A 8 -16.41 -0.32 -46.10
C PRO A 8 -15.53 0.71 -45.38
N GLU A 9 -14.76 0.35 -44.36
CA GLU A 9 -13.60 -0.57 -44.34
C GLU A 9 -12.31 0.08 -44.89
N GLU A 10 -11.21 -0.36 -44.30
CA GLU A 10 -9.78 -0.10 -44.57
C GLU A 10 -9.11 1.06 -43.80
N GLY A 11 -8.10 0.80 -42.95
CA GLY A 11 -7.52 -0.49 -42.60
C GLY A 11 -6.17 -0.38 -41.88
N LEU A 12 -5.79 -1.54 -41.33
CA LEU A 12 -4.42 -2.06 -41.13
C LEU A 12 -3.73 -1.57 -39.84
N ASP A 13 -3.10 -2.42 -39.02
CA ASP A 13 -2.84 -3.86 -39.15
C ASP A 13 -2.45 -4.47 -37.80
N GLU A 14 -2.49 -5.79 -37.77
CA GLU A 14 -2.31 -6.69 -36.64
C GLU A 14 -0.85 -6.85 -36.16
N LYS A 15 -0.71 -7.22 -34.86
CA LYS A 15 0.19 -8.22 -34.19
C LYS A 15 1.57 -8.61 -34.80
N PRO A 16 2.39 -9.39 -34.06
CA PRO A 16 2.79 -9.43 -32.65
C PRO A 16 4.34 -9.33 -32.57
N VAL A 17 4.99 -9.68 -31.45
CA VAL A 17 6.39 -10.20 -31.29
C VAL A 17 6.84 -9.85 -29.85
N SER A 18 6.81 -10.83 -28.95
CA SER A 18 7.89 -11.79 -28.64
C SER A 18 8.83 -11.23 -27.59
N GLY A 19 9.02 -11.98 -26.52
CA GLY A 19 10.06 -11.71 -25.54
C GLY A 19 11.45 -11.93 -26.13
N GLU A 20 12.41 -11.23 -25.55
CA GLU A 20 13.80 -11.68 -25.42
C GLU A 20 14.47 -10.86 -24.32
N GLU A 21 15.19 -11.56 -23.44
CA GLU A 21 16.12 -11.00 -22.46
C GLU A 21 17.15 -10.10 -23.14
N PRO A 22 17.72 -9.08 -22.48
CA PRO A 22 19.12 -8.80 -22.64
C PRO A 22 19.87 -9.55 -21.55
N LYS A 23 20.44 -10.70 -21.94
CA LYS A 23 21.70 -11.16 -21.37
C LYS A 23 22.70 -10.00 -21.36
N GLY A 24 23.52 -9.98 -20.32
CA GLY A 24 24.52 -8.95 -20.13
C GLY A 24 25.47 -8.82 -21.31
N ASP A 25 25.88 -7.57 -21.55
CA ASP A 25 27.18 -7.26 -22.12
C ASP A 25 27.94 -6.38 -21.12
N GLU A 26 29.17 -6.80 -20.84
CA GLU A 26 30.16 -6.12 -20.01
C GLU A 26 30.34 -4.65 -20.44
N PRO A 27 30.59 -3.69 -19.51
CA PRO A 27 31.29 -2.49 -19.91
C PRO A 27 32.79 -2.84 -20.02
N LYS A 28 33.21 -3.40 -21.16
CA LYS A 28 34.59 -3.23 -21.64
C LYS A 28 34.63 -2.00 -22.50
N GLY A 29 35.26 -0.96 -21.99
CA GLY A 29 35.55 0.26 -22.73
C GLY A 29 35.83 1.39 -21.76
N ASP A 30 37.07 1.44 -21.25
CA ASP A 30 37.65 2.67 -20.73
C ASP A 30 37.54 3.75 -21.82
N GLU A 31 36.47 4.55 -21.78
CA GLU A 31 36.48 5.85 -22.43
C GLU A 31 37.41 6.76 -21.62
N PRO A 32 38.41 7.39 -22.25
CA PRO A 32 39.33 8.26 -21.54
C PRO A 32 38.52 9.43 -20.97
N LYS A 33 38.49 9.56 -19.65
CA LYS A 33 37.98 10.76 -18.97
C LYS A 33 38.69 11.97 -19.61
N PRO A 34 37.99 12.90 -20.27
CA PRO A 34 38.65 14.07 -20.81
C PRO A 34 39.21 14.86 -19.61
N GLU A 35 40.53 15.05 -19.60
CA GLU A 35 41.19 15.89 -18.61
C GLU A 35 40.56 17.30 -18.68
N LEU A 36 40.08 17.78 -17.53
CA LEU A 36 39.54 19.14 -17.39
C LEU A 36 40.69 20.14 -17.56
N THR A 37 40.96 20.54 -18.79
CA THR A 37 41.80 21.71 -19.08
C THR A 37 41.03 22.99 -18.74
N GLU A 38 41.73 24.04 -18.32
CA GLU A 38 41.12 25.33 -17.96
C GLU A 38 40.27 25.90 -19.10
N GLU A 39 40.66 25.68 -20.35
CA GLU A 39 39.91 26.06 -21.54
C GLU A 39 38.57 25.32 -21.67
N ARG A 40 38.53 24.03 -21.29
CA ARG A 40 37.28 23.25 -21.31
C ARG A 40 36.32 23.69 -20.21
N VAL A 41 36.85 24.08 -19.03
CA VAL A 41 36.06 24.68 -17.95
C VAL A 41 35.49 26.04 -18.38
N GLN A 42 36.29 26.87 -19.04
CA GLN A 42 35.82 28.17 -19.56
C GLN A 42 34.72 28.01 -20.62
N GLN A 43 34.85 27.02 -21.53
CA GLN A 43 33.79 26.69 -22.49
C GLN A 43 32.51 26.23 -21.80
N LEU A 44 32.60 25.35 -20.79
CA LEU A 44 31.43 24.88 -20.04
C LEU A 44 30.74 26.02 -19.26
N ILE A 45 31.51 26.96 -18.71
CA ILE A 45 30.96 28.16 -18.04
C ILE A 45 30.27 29.07 -19.07
N ALA A 46 30.87 29.28 -20.25
CA ALA A 46 30.26 30.07 -21.31
C ALA A 46 28.94 29.45 -21.82
N GLU A 47 28.91 28.13 -22.00
CA GLU A 47 27.71 27.40 -22.42
C GLU A 47 26.63 27.40 -21.32
N ALA A 48 27.00 27.20 -20.06
CA ALA A 48 26.09 27.26 -18.93
C ALA A 48 25.52 28.68 -18.72
N THR A 49 26.32 29.73 -18.90
CA THR A 49 25.86 31.12 -18.78
C THR A 49 24.97 31.51 -19.96
N ALA A 50 25.30 31.13 -21.19
CA ALA A 50 24.46 31.36 -22.36
C ALA A 50 23.09 30.65 -22.23
N THR A 51 23.08 29.40 -21.77
CA THR A 51 21.83 28.65 -21.54
C THR A 51 21.01 29.22 -20.37
N ALA A 52 21.66 29.70 -19.31
CA ALA A 52 20.98 30.38 -18.21
C ALA A 52 20.35 31.71 -18.64
N VAL A 53 21.06 32.52 -19.44
CA VAL A 53 20.54 33.79 -19.99
C VAL A 53 19.36 33.53 -20.92
N ALA A 54 19.45 32.56 -21.84
CA ALA A 54 18.35 32.21 -22.72
C ALA A 54 17.10 31.75 -21.94
N LYS A 55 17.27 30.91 -20.90
CA LYS A 55 16.17 30.51 -20.02
C LYS A 55 15.57 31.68 -19.24
N ALA A 56 16.39 32.62 -18.78
CA ALA A 56 15.94 33.80 -18.07
C ALA A 56 15.16 34.76 -18.98
N GLU A 57 15.62 34.96 -20.22
CA GLU A 57 14.91 35.76 -21.22
C GLU A 57 13.56 35.14 -21.59
N ASP A 58 13.51 33.84 -21.81
CA ASP A 58 12.26 33.13 -22.11
C ASP A 58 11.28 33.15 -20.93
N ALA A 59 11.77 32.97 -19.70
CA ALA A 59 10.95 33.11 -18.49
C ALA A 59 10.44 34.56 -18.33
N GLY A 60 11.29 35.55 -18.60
CA GLY A 60 10.91 36.97 -18.59
C GLY A 60 9.83 37.30 -19.62
N ARG A 61 9.96 36.81 -20.86
CA ARG A 61 8.95 36.98 -21.92
C ARG A 61 7.62 36.34 -21.55
N ARG A 62 7.64 35.12 -21.00
CA ARG A 62 6.42 34.41 -20.57
C ARG A 62 5.72 35.13 -19.41
N ASN A 63 6.48 35.62 -18.43
CA ASN A 63 5.91 36.37 -17.31
C ASN A 63 5.27 37.68 -17.78
N LEU A 64 5.95 38.42 -18.67
CA LEU A 64 5.44 39.67 -19.21
C LEU A 64 4.17 39.46 -20.07
N GLN A 65 4.11 38.39 -20.85
CA GLN A 65 2.88 37.98 -21.53
C GLN A 65 1.75 37.63 -20.53
N SER A 66 2.06 36.88 -19.48
CA SER A 66 1.08 36.53 -18.44
C SER A 66 0.49 37.76 -17.75
N GLU A 67 1.33 38.74 -17.43
CA GLU A 67 0.88 40.01 -16.83
C GLU A 67 0.06 40.85 -17.81
N GLN A 68 0.46 40.93 -19.08
CA GLN A 68 -0.33 41.63 -20.10
C GLN A 68 -1.70 40.98 -20.31
N ASP A 69 -1.78 39.66 -20.31
CA ASP A 69 -3.05 38.94 -20.45
C ASP A 69 -3.94 39.11 -19.22
N ARG A 70 -3.35 39.11 -18.01
CA ARG A 70 -4.07 39.45 -16.78
C ARG A 70 -4.64 40.87 -16.84
N ASN A 71 -3.84 41.85 -17.28
CA ASN A 71 -4.28 43.24 -17.40
C ASN A 71 -5.39 43.42 -18.44
N LYS A 72 -5.26 42.80 -19.62
CA LYS A 72 -6.31 42.82 -20.66
C LYS A 72 -7.62 42.20 -20.16
N ASN A 73 -7.53 41.11 -19.39
CA ASN A 73 -8.71 40.46 -18.82
C ASN A 73 -9.35 41.31 -17.71
N ALA A 74 -8.55 41.97 -16.88
CA ALA A 74 -9.04 42.91 -15.87
C ALA A 74 -9.76 44.10 -16.53
N GLU A 75 -9.18 44.69 -17.57
CA GLU A 75 -9.78 45.81 -18.31
C GLU A 75 -11.09 45.41 -18.99
N LYS A 76 -11.15 44.24 -19.64
CA LYS A 76 -12.39 43.71 -20.22
C LYS A 76 -13.48 43.52 -19.15
N ARG A 77 -13.12 42.99 -17.97
CA ARG A 77 -14.06 42.83 -16.86
C ARG A 77 -14.56 44.18 -16.33
N ALA A 78 -13.68 45.16 -16.20
CA ALA A 78 -14.06 46.52 -15.77
C ALA A 78 -15.04 47.16 -16.76
N ARG A 79 -14.75 47.13 -18.07
CA ARG A 79 -15.66 47.66 -19.09
C ARG A 79 -17.02 46.95 -19.12
N LEU A 80 -17.04 45.63 -18.93
CA LEU A 80 -18.29 44.88 -18.82
C LEU A 80 -19.08 45.29 -17.57
N ALA A 81 -18.41 45.47 -16.43
CA ALA A 81 -19.06 45.92 -15.20
C ALA A 81 -19.66 47.32 -15.36
N GLU A 82 -18.89 48.26 -15.92
CA GLU A 82 -19.36 49.61 -16.24
C GLU A 82 -20.57 49.57 -17.18
N SER A 83 -20.51 48.82 -18.28
CA SER A 83 -21.64 48.72 -19.23
C SER A 83 -22.91 48.16 -18.58
N LYS A 84 -22.78 47.23 -17.64
CA LYS A 84 -23.91 46.69 -16.88
C LYS A 84 -24.49 47.75 -15.95
N VAL A 85 -23.64 48.43 -15.19
CA VAL A 85 -24.07 49.51 -14.27
C VAL A 85 -24.80 50.60 -15.04
N THR A 86 -24.23 51.07 -16.15
CA THR A 86 -24.87 52.09 -17.00
C THR A 86 -26.20 51.59 -17.57
N GLY A 87 -26.27 50.33 -18.03
CA GLY A 87 -27.53 49.72 -18.49
C GLY A 87 -28.62 49.67 -17.42
N TYR A 88 -28.23 49.38 -16.16
CA TYR A 88 -29.15 49.40 -15.02
C TYR A 88 -29.59 50.82 -14.66
N GLU A 89 -28.67 51.78 -14.61
CA GLU A 89 -28.97 53.18 -14.27
C GLU A 89 -29.93 53.81 -15.30
N VAL A 90 -29.70 53.57 -16.59
CA VAL A 90 -30.56 54.04 -17.68
C VAL A 90 -31.93 53.34 -17.66
N GLY A 91 -31.98 52.03 -17.37
CA GLY A 91 -33.24 51.29 -17.24
C GLY A 91 -34.10 51.76 -16.06
N LEU A 92 -33.47 52.24 -14.99
CA LEU A 92 -34.14 52.70 -13.77
C LEU A 92 -34.47 54.20 -13.78
N SER A 93 -33.89 55.01 -14.68
CA SER A 93 -34.05 56.49 -14.67
C SER A 93 -35.39 56.99 -15.22
N GLY A 94 -36.16 56.13 -15.89
CA GLY A 94 -37.50 56.46 -16.39
C GLY A 94 -38.65 55.98 -15.51
N LEU A 95 -38.35 55.32 -14.39
CA LEU A 95 -39.34 54.80 -13.45
C LEU A 95 -39.59 55.80 -12.32
N ASP A 96 -40.78 55.73 -11.73
CA ASP A 96 -41.10 56.45 -10.50
C ASP A 96 -40.25 55.94 -9.33
N GLU A 97 -40.01 56.81 -8.35
CA GLU A 97 -39.08 56.56 -7.26
C GLU A 97 -39.50 55.38 -6.38
N GLU A 98 -40.82 55.16 -6.21
CA GLU A 98 -41.36 54.03 -5.45
C GLU A 98 -41.08 52.69 -6.17
N THR A 99 -41.33 52.61 -7.47
CA THR A 99 -41.00 51.41 -8.27
C THR A 99 -39.50 51.15 -8.36
N ARG A 100 -38.67 52.21 -8.52
CA ARG A 100 -37.20 52.09 -8.50
C ARG A 100 -36.72 51.49 -7.18
N ASN A 101 -37.18 52.03 -6.04
CA ASN A 101 -36.82 51.53 -4.71
C ASN A 101 -37.28 50.09 -4.49
N ALA A 102 -38.46 49.70 -5.01
CA ALA A 102 -38.94 48.33 -4.92
C ALA A 102 -38.07 47.34 -5.72
N ILE A 103 -37.61 47.73 -6.92
CA ILE A 103 -36.71 46.91 -7.74
C ILE A 103 -35.34 46.77 -7.07
N GLU A 104 -34.78 47.86 -6.54
CA GLU A 104 -33.52 47.81 -5.80
C GLU A 104 -33.62 46.93 -4.55
N LEU A 105 -34.70 47.04 -3.78
CA LEU A 105 -34.95 46.18 -2.62
C LEU A 105 -35.07 44.70 -3.00
N ALA A 106 -35.74 44.39 -4.11
CA ALA A 106 -35.85 43.02 -4.62
C ALA A 106 -34.47 42.45 -4.99
N LYS A 107 -33.61 43.27 -5.61
CA LYS A 107 -32.23 42.90 -5.94
C LYS A 107 -31.39 42.63 -4.69
N TYR A 108 -31.47 43.51 -3.67
CA TYR A 108 -30.76 43.28 -2.42
C TYR A 108 -31.20 41.98 -1.74
N ARG A 109 -32.51 41.68 -1.74
CA ARG A 109 -33.03 40.42 -1.22
C ARG A 109 -32.54 39.19 -2.00
N GLU A 110 -32.43 39.30 -3.32
CA GLU A 110 -31.90 38.21 -4.16
C GLU A 110 -30.40 37.99 -3.91
N GLN A 111 -29.63 39.08 -3.82
CA GLN A 111 -28.22 39.03 -3.49
C GLN A 111 -27.97 38.45 -2.09
N ASP A 112 -28.81 38.82 -1.11
CA ASP A 112 -28.73 38.29 0.25
C ASP A 112 -29.06 36.80 0.30
N LYS A 113 -30.09 36.35 -0.42
CA LYS A 113 -30.41 34.92 -0.57
C LYS A 113 -29.25 34.13 -1.20
N TYR A 114 -28.61 34.67 -2.24
CA TYR A 114 -27.46 34.03 -2.86
C TYR A 114 -26.26 33.98 -1.92
N SER A 115 -26.00 35.05 -1.19
CA SER A 115 -24.94 35.11 -0.18
C SER A 115 -25.19 34.12 0.95
N GLN A 116 -26.45 33.98 1.37
CA GLN A 116 -26.85 33.02 2.38
C GLN A 116 -26.72 31.58 1.88
N SER A 117 -27.13 31.27 0.64
CA SER A 117 -27.00 29.92 0.08
C SER A 117 -25.53 29.53 -0.08
N THR A 118 -24.70 30.44 -0.61
CA THR A 118 -23.26 30.19 -0.75
C THR A 118 -22.57 30.04 0.60
N ALA A 119 -22.97 30.81 1.61
CA ALA A 119 -22.49 30.61 2.98
C ALA A 119 -22.92 29.25 3.56
N GLN A 120 -24.14 28.79 3.29
CA GLN A 120 -24.60 27.45 3.71
C GLN A 120 -23.83 26.34 2.99
N ASP A 121 -23.63 26.45 1.69
CA ASP A 121 -22.86 25.50 0.89
C ASP A 121 -21.41 25.43 1.38
N GLU A 122 -20.79 26.56 1.71
CA GLU A 122 -19.44 26.62 2.26
C GLU A 122 -19.36 25.99 3.65
N VAL A 123 -20.33 26.26 4.54
CA VAL A 123 -20.40 25.62 5.86
C VAL A 123 -20.58 24.11 5.72
N GLN A 124 -21.44 23.66 4.80
CA GLN A 124 -21.63 22.24 4.54
C GLN A 124 -20.35 21.60 4.00
N ARG A 125 -19.67 22.26 3.07
CA ARG A 125 -18.39 21.82 2.52
C ARG A 125 -17.30 21.72 3.59
N GLN A 126 -17.25 22.67 4.51
CA GLN A 126 -16.32 22.63 5.65
C GLN A 126 -16.64 21.47 6.58
N GLN A 127 -17.92 21.25 6.90
CA GLN A 127 -18.34 20.11 7.71
C GLN A 127 -17.99 18.78 7.06
N ASP A 128 -18.16 18.65 5.75
CA ASP A 128 -17.78 17.46 4.99
C ASP A 128 -16.26 17.27 5.01
N ALA A 129 -15.48 18.32 4.78
CA ALA A 129 -14.02 18.27 4.84
C ALA A 129 -13.52 17.86 6.24
N ASP A 130 -14.10 18.41 7.31
CA ASP A 130 -13.78 18.06 8.70
C ASP A 130 -14.18 16.63 9.04
N PHE A 131 -15.32 16.17 8.52
CA PHE A 131 -15.75 14.78 8.64
C PHE A 131 -14.71 13.85 7.98
N TRP A 132 -14.34 14.11 6.73
CA TRP A 132 -13.33 13.30 6.03
C TRP A 132 -11.96 13.38 6.68
N GLY A 133 -11.56 14.53 7.20
CA GLY A 133 -10.33 14.71 7.97
C GLY A 133 -10.30 13.82 9.23
N ARG A 134 -11.41 13.77 9.96
CA ARG A 134 -11.54 12.89 11.14
C ARG A 134 -11.51 11.42 10.78
N VAL A 135 -12.24 11.02 9.74
CA VAL A 135 -12.25 9.62 9.27
C VAL A 135 -10.84 9.18 8.88
N ASN A 136 -10.15 9.95 8.04
CA ASN A 136 -8.77 9.64 7.62
C ASN A 136 -7.82 9.57 8.81
N SER A 137 -7.93 10.51 9.76
CA SER A 137 -7.09 10.50 10.96
C SER A 137 -7.31 9.25 11.81
N GLN A 138 -8.56 8.79 11.95
CA GLN A 138 -8.88 7.54 12.64
C GLN A 138 -8.28 6.33 11.94
N VAL A 139 -8.34 6.28 10.60
CA VAL A 139 -7.71 5.22 9.82
C VAL A 139 -6.21 5.13 10.10
N LEU A 140 -5.53 6.27 10.00
CA LEU A 140 -4.08 6.34 10.21
C LEU A 140 -3.70 5.98 11.65
N THR A 141 -4.46 6.48 12.63
CA THR A 141 -4.25 6.13 14.05
C THR A 141 -4.42 4.63 14.28
N ASN A 142 -5.42 4.01 13.65
CA ASN A 142 -5.63 2.57 13.76
C ASN A 142 -4.49 1.77 13.14
N LEU A 143 -3.95 2.20 11.99
CA LEU A 143 -2.78 1.57 11.36
C LEU A 143 -1.53 1.68 12.25
N ASP A 144 -1.28 2.87 12.79
CA ASP A 144 -0.15 3.12 13.70
C ASP A 144 -0.27 2.24 14.96
N ASN A 145 -1.46 2.12 15.54
CA ASN A 145 -1.73 1.27 16.70
C ASN A 145 -1.51 -0.23 16.40
N LEU A 146 -1.72 -0.64 15.15
CA LEU A 146 -1.47 -2.01 14.69
C LEU A 146 0.01 -2.23 14.31
N GLY A 147 0.85 -1.19 14.39
CA GLY A 147 2.26 -1.25 14.01
C GLY A 147 2.47 -1.42 12.50
N ILE A 148 1.48 -1.06 11.69
CA ILE A 148 1.56 -1.13 10.22
C ILE A 148 2.01 0.25 9.72
N ALA A 149 3.08 0.29 8.95
CA ALA A 149 3.57 1.53 8.35
C ALA A 149 2.54 2.10 7.37
N ARG A 150 2.35 3.42 7.36
CA ARG A 150 1.36 4.10 6.52
C ARG A 150 1.66 3.96 5.03
N ASP A 151 2.92 3.80 4.68
CA ASP A 151 3.42 3.60 3.31
C ASP A 151 3.67 2.11 2.98
N ASP A 152 3.17 1.18 3.81
CA ASP A 152 3.27 -0.25 3.53
C ASP A 152 2.55 -0.56 2.22
N LYS A 153 3.32 -1.03 1.23
CA LYS A 153 2.85 -1.35 -0.14
C LYS A 153 1.77 -2.44 -0.17
N ARG A 154 1.60 -3.20 0.91
CA ARG A 154 0.56 -4.23 1.04
C ARG A 154 -0.80 -3.64 1.39
N ILE A 155 -0.86 -2.39 1.81
CA ILE A 155 -2.11 -1.68 2.10
C ILE A 155 -2.80 -1.35 0.77
N ASP A 156 -4.02 -1.83 0.61
CA ASP A 156 -4.90 -1.41 -0.47
C ASP A 156 -5.74 -0.23 0.01
N TRP A 157 -5.35 0.98 -0.40
CA TRP A 157 -6.09 2.21 -0.10
C TRP A 157 -7.43 2.31 -0.86
N GLY A 158 -7.74 1.34 -1.73
CA GLY A 158 -8.95 1.33 -2.54
C GLY A 158 -8.87 2.28 -3.72
N GLU A 159 -7.66 2.57 -4.24
CA GLU A 159 -7.49 3.38 -5.45
C GLU A 159 -8.31 2.80 -6.61
N GLY A 160 -9.16 3.62 -7.23
CA GLY A 160 -10.06 3.19 -8.31
C GLY A 160 -11.36 2.52 -7.84
N SER A 161 -11.65 2.48 -6.54
CA SER A 161 -12.97 2.04 -6.04
C SER A 161 -14.04 3.05 -6.43
N LYS A 162 -15.26 2.57 -6.71
CA LYS A 162 -16.37 3.45 -7.13
C LYS A 162 -16.98 4.18 -5.93
N ASP A 163 -17.03 3.51 -4.78
CA ASP A 163 -17.67 4.02 -3.57
C ASP A 163 -16.75 3.88 -2.35
N LEU A 164 -16.95 4.75 -1.37
CA LEU A 164 -16.15 4.77 -0.14
C LEU A 164 -16.25 3.50 0.73
N PRO A 165 -17.44 2.87 0.88
CA PRO A 165 -17.53 1.59 1.60
C PRO A 165 -16.70 0.50 0.94
N GLU A 166 -16.60 0.50 -0.40
CA GLU A 166 -15.76 -0.46 -1.12
C GLU A 166 -14.28 -0.23 -0.83
N ALA A 167 -13.81 1.02 -0.92
CA ALA A 167 -12.43 1.38 -0.57
C ALA A 167 -12.09 0.99 0.87
N ARG A 168 -13.01 1.24 1.81
CA ARG A 168 -12.84 0.87 3.22
C ARG A 168 -12.75 -0.63 3.42
N ASN A 169 -13.61 -1.41 2.76
CA ASN A 169 -13.58 -2.86 2.85
C ASN A 169 -12.28 -3.44 2.30
N ARG A 170 -11.75 -2.90 1.20
CA ARG A 170 -10.45 -3.30 0.63
C ARG A 170 -9.31 -2.98 1.59
N LEU A 171 -9.33 -1.79 2.19
CA LEU A 171 -8.37 -1.40 3.21
C LEU A 171 -8.40 -2.37 4.40
N ASP A 172 -9.57 -2.59 5.00
CA ASP A 172 -9.71 -3.47 6.16
C ASP A 172 -9.30 -4.92 5.84
N ALA A 173 -9.61 -5.42 4.63
CA ALA A 173 -9.16 -6.73 4.16
C ALA A 173 -7.63 -6.82 4.01
N SER A 174 -7.00 -5.78 3.46
CA SER A 174 -5.54 -5.72 3.30
C SER A 174 -4.83 -5.66 4.66
N VAL A 175 -5.35 -4.87 5.60
CA VAL A 175 -4.86 -4.77 6.98
C VAL A 175 -4.97 -6.11 7.69
N ALA A 176 -6.12 -6.79 7.58
CA ALA A 176 -6.32 -8.12 8.17
C ALA A 176 -5.32 -9.15 7.61
N LYS A 177 -5.02 -9.08 6.30
CA LYS A 177 -4.01 -9.94 5.67
C LYS A 177 -2.62 -9.69 6.23
N ILE A 178 -2.20 -8.42 6.34
CA ILE A 178 -0.90 -8.04 6.94
C ILE A 178 -0.78 -8.56 8.37
N LEU A 179 -1.83 -8.39 9.19
CA LEU A 179 -1.85 -8.87 10.57
C LEU A 179 -1.70 -10.40 10.65
N ASN A 180 -2.42 -11.13 9.80
CA ASN A 180 -2.33 -12.59 9.75
C ASN A 180 -0.95 -13.07 9.30
N GLU A 181 -0.35 -12.41 8.29
CA GLU A 181 1.02 -12.70 7.85
C GLU A 181 2.03 -12.43 8.97
N ASN A 182 1.94 -11.27 9.63
CA ASN A 182 2.82 -10.92 10.74
C ASN A 182 2.68 -11.91 11.91
N LYS A 183 1.44 -12.33 12.23
CA LYS A 183 1.18 -13.34 13.26
C LYS A 183 1.77 -14.70 12.91
N LYS A 184 1.66 -15.12 11.65
CA LYS A 184 2.27 -16.38 11.20
C LYS A 184 3.79 -16.33 11.31
N VAL A 185 4.42 -15.22 10.92
CA VAL A 185 5.87 -15.03 11.06
C VAL A 185 6.31 -15.08 12.52
N THR A 186 5.57 -14.46 13.44
CA THR A 186 5.91 -14.54 14.87
C THR A 186 5.68 -15.92 15.45
N GLU A 187 4.62 -16.63 15.06
CA GLU A 187 4.39 -18.03 15.45
C GLU A 187 5.50 -18.96 14.95
N ASP A 188 5.95 -18.79 13.70
CA ASP A 188 7.02 -19.62 13.12
C ASP A 188 8.36 -19.33 13.81
N LYS A 189 8.68 -18.05 14.10
CA LYS A 189 9.85 -17.70 14.92
C LYS A 189 9.79 -18.31 16.32
N MET A 190 8.64 -18.23 16.99
CA MET A 190 8.46 -18.83 18.32
C MET A 190 8.63 -20.35 18.30
N LYS A 191 8.16 -21.04 17.24
CA LYS A 191 8.37 -22.49 17.07
C LYS A 191 9.84 -22.81 16.87
N ASP A 192 10.56 -22.01 16.10
CA ASP A 192 12.00 -22.20 15.86
C ASP A 192 12.81 -21.92 17.13
N ASP A 193 12.49 -20.85 17.86
CA ASP A 193 13.09 -20.55 19.17
C ASP A 193 12.82 -21.66 20.18
N PHE A 194 11.60 -22.22 20.19
CA PHE A 194 11.27 -23.35 21.05
C PHE A 194 12.06 -24.61 20.69
N LYS A 195 12.20 -24.95 19.41
CA LYS A 195 13.04 -26.06 18.97
C LYS A 195 14.51 -25.84 19.31
N ASN A 196 15.00 -24.61 19.17
CA ASN A 196 16.37 -24.25 19.53
C ASN A 196 16.60 -24.40 21.03
N LEU A 197 15.68 -23.90 21.86
CA LEU A 197 15.70 -24.08 23.32
C LEU A 197 15.62 -25.56 23.71
N GLU A 198 14.73 -26.33 23.09
CA GLU A 198 14.60 -27.77 23.34
C GLU A 198 15.91 -28.49 23.00
N SER A 199 16.51 -28.19 21.85
CA SER A 199 17.80 -28.79 21.44
C SER A 199 18.94 -28.38 22.38
N THR A 200 18.93 -27.16 22.89
CA THR A 200 19.94 -26.64 23.82
C THR A 200 19.78 -27.31 25.19
N LEU A 201 18.55 -27.37 25.71
CA LEU A 201 18.22 -28.07 26.96
C LEU A 201 18.56 -29.56 26.89
N ARG A 202 18.26 -30.24 25.77
CA ARG A 202 18.60 -31.65 25.58
C ARG A 202 20.12 -31.88 25.62
N LYS A 203 20.90 -30.98 25.04
CA LYS A 203 22.37 -31.01 25.09
C LYS A 203 22.91 -30.68 26.48
N GLU A 204 22.46 -29.60 27.11
CA GLU A 204 22.93 -29.15 28.43
C GLU A 204 22.60 -30.15 29.54
N LEU A 205 21.42 -30.76 29.48
CA LEU A 205 20.99 -31.79 30.43
C LEU A 205 21.53 -33.19 30.07
N ASN A 206 22.35 -33.33 29.01
CA ASN A 206 22.85 -34.61 28.49
C ASN A 206 21.73 -35.65 28.27
N LEU A 207 20.51 -35.19 27.97
CA LEU A 207 19.34 -36.04 27.73
C LEU A 207 19.51 -36.88 26.46
N ASP A 208 20.34 -36.44 25.51
CA ASP A 208 20.71 -37.21 24.31
C ASP A 208 21.67 -38.38 24.62
N THR A 209 22.24 -38.46 25.83
CA THR A 209 23.13 -39.55 26.27
C THR A 209 22.52 -40.43 27.36
N VAL A 210 21.19 -40.39 27.55
CA VAL A 210 20.53 -41.49 28.25
C VAL A 210 20.56 -42.70 27.32
N ASP A 211 21.66 -43.44 27.42
CA ASP A 211 21.73 -44.82 27.01
C ASP A 211 20.60 -45.56 27.74
N THR A 212 19.49 -45.75 27.03
CA THR A 212 18.39 -46.62 27.46
C THR A 212 18.71 -48.08 27.14
N THR A 213 19.99 -48.48 27.13
CA THR A 213 20.36 -49.86 27.51
C THR A 213 20.10 -50.12 29.00
N ALA A 214 18.90 -49.78 29.47
CA ALA A 214 18.16 -50.75 30.27
C ALA A 214 17.92 -51.96 29.37
N GLY A 215 18.92 -52.86 29.37
CA GLY A 215 19.01 -54.15 28.69
C GLY A 215 17.93 -54.40 27.65
N SER A 216 18.30 -54.28 26.37
CA SER A 216 17.63 -55.00 25.30
C SER A 216 17.65 -56.48 25.67
N GLY A 217 16.56 -56.92 26.30
CA GLY A 217 16.18 -58.30 26.50
C GLY A 217 15.87 -58.93 25.15
N GLY A 218 16.88 -59.03 24.30
CA GLY A 218 16.96 -60.00 23.22
C GLY A 218 17.40 -61.35 23.79
N GLY A 219 16.72 -61.83 24.82
CA GLY A 219 16.86 -63.19 25.33
C GLY A 219 15.85 -64.04 24.60
N SER A 220 16.34 -64.97 23.77
CA SER A 220 15.53 -66.02 23.17
C SER A 220 14.51 -66.57 24.16
N ASP A 221 13.24 -66.54 23.78
CA ASP A 221 12.09 -67.03 24.53
C ASP A 221 12.08 -68.57 24.64
N SER A 222 13.26 -69.19 24.70
CA SER A 222 13.43 -70.63 24.74
C SER A 222 13.16 -71.13 26.14
N ASP A 223 12.43 -72.23 26.24
CA ASP A 223 12.14 -72.87 27.53
C ASP A 223 13.41 -73.36 28.25
N ALA A 224 14.54 -73.47 27.52
CA ALA A 224 15.85 -73.80 28.08
C ALA A 224 16.44 -72.61 28.87
N ASP A 225 16.36 -71.40 28.32
CA ASP A 225 16.85 -70.18 28.98
C ASP A 225 15.97 -69.83 30.19
N PHE A 226 14.65 -70.04 30.07
CA PHE A 226 13.71 -69.87 31.18
C PHE A 226 13.97 -70.86 32.33
N LYS A 227 14.24 -72.14 32.01
CA LYS A 227 14.61 -73.16 33.01
C LYS A 227 15.88 -72.79 33.76
N LYS A 228 16.88 -72.31 33.05
CA LYS A 228 18.14 -71.86 33.62
C LYS A 228 17.92 -70.64 34.53
N GLY A 229 17.15 -69.65 34.07
CA GLY A 229 16.90 -68.41 34.81
C GLY A 229 16.09 -68.58 36.10
N ILE A 230 15.18 -69.56 36.16
CA ILE A 230 14.48 -69.94 37.40
C ILE A 230 15.43 -70.67 38.36
N GLY A 231 16.32 -71.52 37.84
CA GLY A 231 17.25 -72.32 38.64
C GLY A 231 18.43 -71.54 39.21
N ASP A 232 18.90 -70.50 38.50
CA ASP A 232 20.01 -69.64 38.94
C ASP A 232 19.57 -68.37 39.68
N GLY A 233 18.25 -68.13 39.79
CA GLY A 233 17.67 -66.98 40.50
C GLY A 233 17.73 -65.66 39.74
N SER A 234 18.14 -65.67 38.47
CA SER A 234 18.16 -64.46 37.62
C SER A 234 16.76 -64.00 37.20
N LEU A 235 15.76 -64.89 37.23
CA LEU A 235 14.36 -64.54 36.96
C LEU A 235 13.57 -64.24 38.24
N PRO A 236 12.86 -63.09 38.30
CA PRO A 236 12.04 -62.75 39.46
C PRO A 236 10.85 -63.71 39.60
N LEU A 237 10.56 -64.13 40.84
CA LEU A 237 9.43 -64.99 41.20
C LEU A 237 8.10 -64.23 41.19
N ASN A 238 7.68 -63.74 40.02
CA ASN A 238 6.38 -63.13 39.82
C ASN A 238 5.33 -64.17 39.39
N LYS A 239 4.04 -63.81 39.45
CA LYS A 239 2.91 -64.73 39.15
C LYS A 239 2.99 -65.32 37.73
N VAL A 240 3.56 -64.59 36.78
CA VAL A 240 3.68 -64.99 35.36
C VAL A 240 4.76 -66.07 35.21
N ASN A 241 5.95 -65.84 35.78
CA ASN A 241 7.06 -66.79 35.77
C ASN A 241 6.72 -68.05 36.57
N MET A 242 6.02 -67.91 37.70
CA MET A 242 5.54 -69.07 38.46
C MET A 242 4.52 -69.92 37.67
N ALA A 243 3.65 -69.29 36.88
CA ALA A 243 2.72 -70.01 36.02
C ALA A 243 3.43 -70.73 34.86
N ARG A 244 4.45 -70.10 34.24
CA ARG A 244 5.30 -70.73 33.21
C ARG A 244 6.15 -71.87 33.79
N ALA A 245 6.69 -71.71 35.01
CA ALA A 245 7.44 -72.75 35.72
C ALA A 245 6.57 -73.96 36.09
N LYS A 246 5.30 -73.74 36.52
CA LYS A 246 4.32 -74.83 36.72
C LYS A 246 3.99 -75.57 35.42
N LYS A 247 3.77 -74.83 34.32
CA LYS A 247 3.55 -75.45 32.99
C LYS A 247 4.73 -76.29 32.51
N LEU A 248 5.95 -75.90 32.86
CA LEU A 248 7.19 -76.61 32.51
C LEU A 248 7.60 -77.70 33.53
N GLY A 249 6.81 -77.92 34.58
CA GLY A 249 7.06 -78.95 35.60
C GLY A 249 8.20 -78.65 36.57
N LEU A 250 8.65 -77.40 36.66
CA LEU A 250 9.80 -76.97 37.49
C LEU A 250 9.39 -76.57 38.91
N ALA A 251 8.12 -76.22 39.11
CA ALA A 251 7.55 -75.86 40.40
C ALA A 251 6.22 -76.61 40.59
N LYS A 252 6.00 -77.22 41.77
CA LYS A 252 4.71 -77.82 42.15
C LYS A 252 3.77 -76.73 42.66
#